data_AF-A0A6H1K7L8-F1
#
_entry.id   AF-A0A6H1K7L8-F1
#
_cell.length_a   1.000
_cell.length_b   1.000
_cell.length_c   1.000
_cell.angle_alpha   90.00
_cell.angle_beta   90.00
_cell.angle_gamma   90.00
#
_symmetry.space_group_name_H-M   'P 1'
#
loop_
_entity.id
_entity.type
_entity.pdbx_description
1 polymer ?
#
loop_
_entity_poly.entity_id
_entity_poly.type
_entity_poly.pdbx_seq_one_letter_code
_entity_poly.pdbx_strand_id
1 'polypeptide(L)'
;MGTTSASAPATEGAVETRGIEPVPDNERQGRVRELFPTWVAANISVLLLTMGASLVVNNGLNFWQVLLVAAIAAAVAFGMVGVLSVSGKWGGAPGAMLSRAAFGVRGNYFPGAILWVARFGWETINAVTGAYAVLTVLHLLLGIESNNVLVVVTLLAFVAVTYLVSGLGRKALNVCNKYSTYLFGLFSIMVLVYLVATMDWDAVFAKKAGTTAMVIAGIGTIAAGGISWVPTGPDFARYLPHSASGKKIVGTTVSGAALVLLPMVLMGGVMAVSSPKLAGQNTDPMSFLGSILPGWLAVPYLLTALVGMVLINSLSMYSAGFTAQTMGVKLPRALAVSINAVISLVGGLFMMLVAKDFIGQFIAFLTLLAVSFSAWIGVYGVDMARRRKLAVRYDADSLMNTGRTSRYWYVGGFCWQAMTAWGVALAAGLCFTKVQWFTGPLATTWIGENGLGWAATIAIAALFFAVLPTPKETAPAAGPDAAAEARQPVEAG
;
A
#
# COMPACT_ATOMS: atom_id res chain seq x y z
N MET A 1 44.41 7.80 -35.15
CA MET A 1 43.93 6.56 -34.51
C MET A 1 42.84 6.93 -33.53
N GLY A 2 41.58 6.87 -33.96
CA GLY A 2 40.42 7.11 -33.11
C GLY A 2 39.80 5.76 -32.74
N THR A 3 39.73 5.47 -31.44
CA THR A 3 39.06 4.28 -30.92
C THR A 3 37.64 4.64 -30.50
N THR A 4 36.68 4.32 -31.35
CA THR A 4 35.26 4.24 -31.02
C THR A 4 35.03 3.09 -30.05
N SER A 5 34.71 3.38 -28.79
CA SER A 5 34.18 2.39 -27.85
C SER A 5 32.67 2.23 -28.06
N ALA A 6 32.29 1.09 -28.65
CA ALA A 6 30.90 0.70 -28.81
C ALA A 6 30.26 0.45 -27.44
N SER A 7 29.12 1.08 -27.17
CA SER A 7 28.30 0.81 -25.98
C SER A 7 27.64 -0.56 -26.11
N ALA A 8 28.03 -1.51 -25.27
CA ALA A 8 27.36 -2.80 -25.16
C ALA A 8 25.91 -2.62 -24.62
N PRO A 9 24.94 -3.40 -25.12
CA PRO A 9 23.56 -3.33 -24.65
C PRO A 9 23.45 -3.78 -23.19
N ALA A 10 22.76 -3.01 -22.37
CA ALA A 10 22.48 -3.37 -20.98
C ALA A 10 21.58 -4.62 -20.93
N THR A 11 22.14 -5.74 -20.47
CA THR A 11 21.43 -7.00 -20.23
C THR A 11 20.31 -6.84 -19.19
N GLU A 12 19.13 -7.37 -19.51
CA GLU A 12 18.05 -7.67 -18.58
C GLU A 12 18.59 -8.49 -17.39
N GLY A 13 18.80 -7.84 -16.25
CA GLY A 13 19.31 -8.51 -15.04
C GLY A 13 20.25 -7.70 -14.17
N ALA A 14 20.63 -6.48 -14.57
CA ALA A 14 21.39 -5.59 -13.70
C ALA A 14 20.60 -5.27 -12.42
N VAL A 15 21.22 -5.60 -11.28
CA VAL A 15 20.69 -5.41 -9.93
C VAL A 15 20.45 -3.92 -9.68
N GLU A 16 19.24 -3.54 -9.27
CA GLU A 16 18.89 -2.15 -8.95
C GLU A 16 19.77 -1.60 -7.83
N THR A 17 20.69 -0.71 -8.19
CA THR A 17 21.60 0.01 -7.28
C THR A 17 21.07 1.39 -6.86
N ARG A 18 20.03 1.94 -7.51
CA ARG A 18 19.45 3.23 -7.11
C ARG A 18 18.47 3.03 -5.97
N GLY A 19 18.69 3.78 -4.89
CA GLY A 19 17.80 3.82 -3.75
C GLY A 19 16.75 4.90 -3.98
N ILE A 20 17.11 6.11 -3.55
CA ILE A 20 16.24 7.29 -3.58
C ILE A 20 16.53 8.22 -4.74
N GLU A 21 17.65 8.05 -5.44
CA GLU A 21 18.09 8.97 -6.48
C GLU A 21 17.05 9.06 -7.63
N PRO A 22 16.73 10.27 -8.12
CA PRO A 22 15.87 10.42 -9.28
C PRO A 22 16.47 9.74 -10.51
N VAL A 23 15.63 9.05 -11.29
CA VAL A 23 16.06 8.33 -12.50
C VAL A 23 16.45 9.34 -13.60
N PRO A 24 17.70 9.28 -14.10
CA PRO A 24 18.16 10.05 -15.26
C PRO A 24 17.30 9.81 -16.51
N ASP A 25 17.15 10.82 -17.35
CA ASP A 25 16.25 10.76 -18.52
C ASP A 25 16.63 9.65 -19.52
N ASN A 26 17.92 9.33 -19.67
CA ASN A 26 18.41 8.27 -20.58
C ASN A 26 18.06 6.84 -20.12
N GLU A 27 17.66 6.67 -18.87
CA GLU A 27 17.33 5.37 -18.26
C GLU A 27 15.81 5.16 -18.11
N ARG A 28 14.99 6.15 -18.52
CA ARG A 28 13.53 6.10 -18.47
C ARG A 28 12.93 5.31 -19.65
N GLN A 29 13.24 4.01 -19.69
CA GLN A 29 12.85 3.12 -20.78
C GLN A 29 11.61 2.25 -20.46
N GLY A 30 11.00 2.44 -19.29
CA GLY A 30 9.86 1.65 -18.85
C GLY A 30 8.61 1.86 -19.71
N ARG A 31 7.73 0.85 -19.77
CA ARG A 31 6.49 0.90 -20.55
C ARG A 31 5.28 0.89 -19.64
N VAL A 32 4.27 1.71 -19.96
CA VAL A 32 3.04 1.80 -19.13
C VAL A 32 2.37 0.44 -18.94
N ARG A 33 2.42 -0.45 -19.94
CA ARG A 33 1.87 -1.81 -19.85
C ARG A 33 2.53 -2.69 -18.79
N GLU A 34 3.77 -2.39 -18.40
CA GLU A 34 4.49 -3.11 -17.35
C GLU A 34 3.93 -2.84 -15.96
N LEU A 35 3.17 -1.74 -15.79
CA LEU A 35 2.45 -1.48 -14.56
C LEU A 35 1.30 -2.48 -14.32
N PHE A 36 0.74 -3.08 -15.38
CA PHE A 36 -0.39 -4.01 -15.24
C PHE A 36 -0.05 -5.22 -14.37
N PRO A 37 0.98 -6.03 -14.70
CA PRO A 37 1.36 -7.16 -13.87
C PRO A 37 1.84 -6.73 -12.48
N THR A 38 2.40 -5.53 -12.32
CA THR A 38 2.76 -4.99 -11.00
C THR A 38 1.54 -4.81 -10.10
N TRP A 39 0.48 -4.19 -10.62
CA TRP A 39 -0.75 -3.98 -9.84
C TRP A 39 -1.55 -5.26 -9.63
N VAL A 40 -1.48 -6.22 -10.55
CA VAL A 40 -1.99 -7.57 -10.33
C VAL A 40 -1.24 -8.21 -9.15
N ALA A 41 0.08 -8.30 -9.23
CA ALA A 41 0.90 -8.93 -8.18
C ALA A 41 0.76 -8.24 -6.82
N ALA A 42 0.67 -6.91 -6.78
CA ALA A 42 0.51 -6.15 -5.54
C ALA A 42 -0.82 -6.40 -4.82
N ASN A 43 -1.86 -6.84 -5.55
CA ASN A 43 -3.19 -7.07 -4.99
C ASN A 43 -3.49 -8.55 -4.76
N ILE A 44 -2.61 -9.46 -5.18
CA ILE A 44 -2.77 -10.89 -4.92
C ILE A 44 -2.61 -11.14 -3.42
N SER A 45 -3.76 -11.26 -2.72
CA SER A 45 -3.80 -11.43 -1.28
C SER A 45 -5.06 -12.17 -0.86
N VAL A 46 -4.87 -13.20 -0.04
CA VAL A 46 -5.96 -13.96 0.58
C VAL A 46 -6.81 -13.09 1.53
N LEU A 47 -6.27 -11.98 2.04
CA LEU A 47 -7.02 -11.05 2.90
C LEU A 47 -8.21 -10.40 2.19
N LEU A 48 -8.17 -10.30 0.85
CA LEU A 48 -9.30 -9.80 0.07
C LEU A 48 -10.52 -10.72 0.17
N LEU A 49 -10.30 -12.03 0.35
CA LEU A 49 -11.38 -12.99 0.59
C LEU A 49 -12.01 -12.75 1.95
N THR A 50 -11.18 -12.60 2.97
CA THR A 50 -11.62 -12.28 4.33
C THR A 50 -12.44 -10.97 4.35
N MET A 51 -11.98 -9.95 3.61
CA MET A 51 -12.70 -8.69 3.46
C MET A 51 -14.02 -8.85 2.72
N GLY A 52 -14.07 -9.65 1.65
CA GLY A 52 -15.30 -9.99 0.94
C GLY A 52 -16.31 -10.73 1.81
N ALA A 53 -15.86 -11.68 2.62
CA ALA A 53 -16.70 -12.39 3.58
C ALA A 53 -17.28 -11.42 4.63
N SER A 54 -16.45 -10.51 5.14
CA SER A 54 -16.88 -9.45 6.08
C SER A 54 -18.00 -8.57 5.50
N LEU A 55 -17.98 -8.25 4.20
CA LEU A 55 -19.07 -7.48 3.57
C LEU A 55 -20.43 -8.21 3.62
N VAL A 56 -20.44 -9.53 3.55
CA VAL A 56 -21.68 -10.32 3.61
C VAL A 56 -22.12 -10.56 5.05
N VAL A 57 -21.16 -10.85 5.94
CA VAL A 57 -21.40 -11.19 7.35
C VAL A 57 -21.71 -9.95 8.19
N ASN A 58 -20.83 -8.95 8.14
CA ASN A 58 -20.90 -7.75 8.98
C ASN A 58 -21.74 -6.65 8.33
N ASN A 59 -21.62 -6.46 7.02
CA ASN A 59 -22.37 -5.42 6.31
C ASN A 59 -23.73 -5.88 5.78
N GLY A 60 -24.02 -7.19 5.84
CA GLY A 60 -25.28 -7.76 5.39
C GLY A 60 -25.54 -7.62 3.89
N LEU A 61 -24.49 -7.40 3.10
CA LEU A 61 -24.61 -7.13 1.67
C LEU A 61 -24.96 -8.40 0.89
N ASN A 62 -25.72 -8.24 -0.19
CA ASN A 62 -25.94 -9.32 -1.16
C ASN A 62 -24.84 -9.35 -2.22
N PHE A 63 -24.88 -10.37 -3.08
CA PHE A 63 -23.89 -10.57 -4.15
C PHE A 63 -23.67 -9.32 -5.01
N TRP A 64 -24.75 -8.70 -5.49
CA TRP A 64 -24.68 -7.53 -6.37
C TRP A 64 -24.09 -6.31 -5.68
N GLN A 65 -24.40 -6.11 -4.40
CA GLN A 65 -23.81 -5.06 -3.59
C GLN A 65 -22.31 -5.31 -3.34
N VAL A 66 -21.90 -6.55 -3.08
CA VAL A 66 -20.47 -6.90 -2.94
C VAL A 66 -19.72 -6.62 -4.26
N LEU A 67 -20.30 -6.98 -5.41
CA LEU A 67 -19.74 -6.67 -6.73
C LEU A 67 -19.59 -5.16 -6.93
N LEU A 68 -20.63 -4.40 -6.62
CA LEU A 68 -20.63 -2.94 -6.72
C LEU A 68 -19.56 -2.32 -5.81
N VAL A 69 -19.49 -2.78 -4.55
CA VAL A 69 -18.49 -2.35 -3.57
C VAL A 69 -17.07 -2.61 -4.11
N ALA A 70 -16.79 -3.83 -4.58
CA ALA A 70 -15.48 -4.19 -5.10
C ALA A 70 -15.10 -3.36 -6.33
N ALA A 71 -16.05 -3.14 -7.26
CA ALA A 71 -15.83 -2.35 -8.46
C ALA A 71 -15.54 -0.87 -8.15
N ILE A 72 -16.38 -0.25 -7.32
CA ILE A 72 -16.22 1.17 -6.96
C ILE A 72 -14.96 1.37 -6.11
N ALA A 73 -14.72 0.50 -5.12
CA ALA A 73 -13.53 0.60 -4.29
C ALA A 73 -12.24 0.46 -5.11
N ALA A 74 -12.19 -0.48 -6.06
CA ALA A 74 -11.06 -0.60 -6.98
C ALA A 74 -10.89 0.67 -7.84
N ALA A 75 -11.97 1.17 -8.44
CA ALA A 75 -11.92 2.36 -9.28
C ALA A 75 -11.48 3.62 -8.50
N VAL A 76 -12.01 3.82 -7.30
CA VAL A 76 -11.72 4.99 -6.46
C VAL A 76 -10.31 4.92 -5.88
N ALA A 77 -9.97 3.82 -5.20
CA ALA A 77 -8.67 3.71 -4.55
C ALA A 77 -7.53 3.66 -5.58
N PHE A 78 -7.60 2.76 -6.56
CA PHE A 78 -6.56 2.64 -7.59
C PHE A 78 -6.63 3.74 -8.63
N GLY A 79 -7.76 4.44 -8.75
CA GLY A 79 -7.84 5.70 -9.48
C GLY A 79 -6.96 6.76 -8.84
N MET A 80 -7.04 6.94 -7.52
CA MET A 80 -6.15 7.84 -6.77
C MET A 80 -4.68 7.39 -6.89
N VAL A 81 -4.39 6.11 -6.69
CA VAL A 81 -3.04 5.56 -6.87
C VAL A 81 -2.52 5.91 -8.27
N GLY A 82 -3.30 5.64 -9.31
CA GLY A 82 -2.92 5.88 -10.70
C GLY A 82 -2.71 7.36 -11.00
N VAL A 83 -3.56 8.25 -10.49
CA VAL A 83 -3.44 9.70 -10.69
C VAL A 83 -2.15 10.19 -10.04
N LEU A 84 -1.90 9.83 -8.78
CA LEU A 84 -0.72 10.28 -8.07
C LEU A 84 0.55 9.61 -8.60
N SER A 85 0.48 8.39 -9.15
CA SER A 85 1.62 7.73 -9.83
C SER A 85 2.17 8.55 -11.00
N VAL A 86 1.37 9.43 -11.61
CA VAL A 86 1.84 10.31 -12.69
C VAL A 86 2.95 11.27 -12.22
N SER A 87 3.01 11.62 -10.94
CA SER A 87 4.12 12.43 -10.41
C SER A 87 5.46 11.69 -10.49
N GLY A 88 5.45 10.36 -10.38
CA GLY A 88 6.62 9.50 -10.51
C GLY A 88 7.33 9.70 -11.85
N LYS A 89 6.58 9.73 -12.95
CA LYS A 89 7.18 10.01 -14.27
C LYS A 89 7.66 11.45 -14.46
N TRP A 90 7.19 12.40 -13.65
CA TRP A 90 7.63 13.79 -13.72
C TRP A 90 8.98 13.97 -13.03
N GLY A 91 9.07 13.52 -11.78
CA GLY A 91 10.29 13.71 -10.98
C GLY A 91 11.29 12.56 -11.06
N GLY A 92 10.91 11.40 -11.62
CA GLY A 92 11.78 10.22 -11.68
C GLY A 92 12.13 9.66 -10.30
N ALA A 93 11.44 10.05 -9.24
CA ALA A 93 11.80 9.73 -7.86
C ALA A 93 10.65 9.03 -7.12
N PRO A 94 10.94 8.32 -6.01
CA PRO A 94 9.91 7.73 -5.16
C PRO A 94 8.90 8.75 -4.63
N GLY A 95 7.66 8.32 -4.41
CA GLY A 95 6.56 9.19 -3.96
C GLY A 95 6.88 9.90 -2.64
N ALA A 96 7.48 9.18 -1.70
CA ALA A 96 7.94 9.73 -0.41
C ALA A 96 9.04 10.79 -0.56
N MET A 97 9.80 10.79 -1.65
CA MET A 97 10.79 11.82 -1.94
C MET A 97 10.13 13.01 -2.63
N LEU A 98 9.26 12.76 -3.62
CA LEU A 98 8.51 13.81 -4.30
C LEU A 98 7.65 14.63 -3.33
N SER A 99 7.15 14.01 -2.25
CA SER A 99 6.40 14.73 -1.22
C SER A 99 7.25 15.73 -0.41
N ARG A 100 8.59 15.64 -0.44
CA ARG A 100 9.46 16.71 0.10
C ARG A 100 9.18 18.05 -0.55
N ALA A 101 8.83 18.04 -1.83
CA ALA A 101 8.51 19.27 -2.53
C ALA A 101 7.23 19.93 -1.98
N ALA A 102 6.25 19.14 -1.51
CA ALA A 102 5.01 19.64 -0.91
C ALA A 102 5.18 20.03 0.56
N PHE A 103 5.82 19.18 1.38
CA PHE A 103 5.87 19.35 2.84
C PHE A 103 7.14 20.06 3.34
N GLY A 104 8.15 20.20 2.49
CA GLY A 104 9.49 20.65 2.85
C GLY A 104 10.39 19.50 3.32
N VAL A 105 11.70 19.74 3.34
CA VAL A 105 12.72 18.73 3.69
C VAL A 105 12.45 18.08 5.05
N ARG A 106 12.19 18.87 6.10
CA ARG A 106 11.91 18.37 7.45
C ARG A 106 10.44 18.02 7.66
N GLY A 107 9.52 18.77 7.04
CA GLY A 107 8.08 18.48 7.14
C GLY A 107 7.72 17.10 6.59
N ASN A 108 8.43 16.65 5.56
CA ASN A 108 8.21 15.34 4.96
C ASN A 108 8.54 14.15 5.87
N TYR A 109 9.29 14.34 6.96
CA TYR A 109 9.53 13.27 7.93
C TYR A 109 8.25 12.77 8.59
N PHE A 110 7.23 13.63 8.74
CA PHE A 110 5.97 13.26 9.38
C PHE A 110 5.13 12.29 8.52
N PRO A 111 4.79 12.61 7.25
CA PRO A 111 4.19 11.61 6.37
C PRO A 111 5.07 10.37 6.16
N GLY A 112 6.39 10.53 6.12
CA GLY A 112 7.33 9.42 6.03
C GLY A 112 7.24 8.46 7.23
N ALA A 113 7.10 8.99 8.44
CA ALA A 113 6.92 8.19 9.65
C ALA A 113 5.60 7.42 9.63
N ILE A 114 4.50 8.02 9.16
CA ILE A 114 3.22 7.30 8.97
C ILE A 114 3.38 6.15 7.99
N LEU A 115 4.05 6.40 6.85
CA LEU A 115 4.33 5.35 5.87
C LEU A 115 5.16 4.21 6.50
N TRP A 116 6.11 4.54 7.37
CA TRP A 116 6.92 3.55 8.07
C TRP A 116 6.11 2.71 9.06
N VAL A 117 5.24 3.34 9.87
CA VAL A 117 4.30 2.63 10.75
C VAL A 117 3.35 1.73 9.96
N ALA A 118 2.87 2.20 8.81
CA ALA A 118 2.01 1.41 7.93
C ALA A 118 2.70 0.13 7.45
N ARG A 119 4.00 0.18 7.14
CA ARG A 119 4.78 -1.00 6.75
C ARG A 119 4.83 -2.04 7.86
N PHE A 120 5.16 -1.63 9.08
CA PHE A 120 5.17 -2.54 10.25
C PHE A 120 3.81 -3.16 10.52
N GLY A 121 2.74 -2.36 10.37
CA GLY A 121 1.37 -2.87 10.51
C GLY A 121 1.05 -3.96 9.49
N TRP A 122 1.36 -3.73 8.21
CA TRP A 122 1.15 -4.73 7.15
C TRP A 122 2.00 -6.00 7.36
N GLU A 123 3.24 -5.86 7.81
CA GLU A 123 4.09 -7.02 8.13
C GLU A 123 3.52 -7.83 9.29
N THR A 124 3.01 -7.17 10.33
CA THR A 124 2.35 -7.81 11.47
C THR A 124 1.07 -8.54 11.02
N ILE A 125 0.23 -7.90 10.21
CA ILE A 125 -0.99 -8.52 9.67
C ILE A 125 -0.65 -9.76 8.84
N ASN A 126 0.34 -9.69 7.95
CA ASN A 126 0.78 -10.83 7.17
C ASN A 126 1.35 -11.96 8.05
N ALA A 127 2.06 -11.62 9.13
CA ALA A 127 2.60 -12.62 10.06
C ALA A 127 1.50 -13.36 10.83
N VAL A 128 0.50 -12.63 11.33
CA VAL A 128 -0.67 -13.21 11.99
C VAL A 128 -1.46 -14.09 11.01
N THR A 129 -1.69 -13.58 9.81
CA THR A 129 -2.43 -14.29 8.77
C THR A 129 -1.71 -15.57 8.34
N GLY A 130 -0.38 -15.50 8.19
CA GLY A 130 0.46 -16.66 7.91
C GLY A 130 0.43 -17.69 9.03
N ALA A 131 0.47 -17.25 10.29
CA ALA A 131 0.34 -18.16 11.44
C ALA A 131 -1.02 -18.87 11.44
N TYR A 132 -2.12 -18.16 11.19
CA TYR A 132 -3.45 -18.76 11.02
C TYR A 132 -3.53 -19.72 9.83
N ALA A 133 -2.84 -19.44 8.72
CA ALA A 133 -2.76 -20.36 7.59
C ALA A 133 -2.06 -21.67 7.99
N VAL A 134 -0.97 -21.61 8.76
CA VAL A 134 -0.30 -22.81 9.30
C VAL A 134 -1.22 -23.58 10.23
N LEU A 135 -1.89 -22.90 11.17
CA LEU A 135 -2.85 -23.53 12.09
C LEU A 135 -3.98 -24.24 11.33
N THR A 136 -4.52 -23.59 10.30
CA THR A 136 -5.58 -24.16 9.45
C THR A 136 -5.08 -25.41 8.71
N VAL A 137 -3.87 -25.37 8.15
CA VAL A 137 -3.28 -26.54 7.47
C VAL A 137 -3.04 -27.70 8.45
N LEU A 138 -2.57 -27.42 9.67
CA LEU A 138 -2.37 -28.43 10.71
C LEU A 138 -3.70 -29.09 11.12
N HIS A 139 -4.76 -28.29 11.27
CA HIS A 139 -6.10 -28.81 11.53
C HIS A 139 -6.60 -29.69 10.38
N LEU A 140 -6.49 -29.23 9.13
CA LEU A 140 -6.99 -29.96 7.96
C LEU A 140 -6.25 -31.29 7.69
N LEU A 141 -4.93 -31.34 7.92
CA LEU A 141 -4.13 -32.52 7.64
C LEU A 141 -4.01 -33.50 8.81
N LEU A 142 -3.95 -32.97 10.04
CA LEU A 142 -3.60 -33.75 11.23
C LEU A 142 -4.68 -33.70 12.33
N GLY A 143 -5.76 -32.93 12.14
CA GLY A 143 -6.81 -32.77 13.15
C GLY A 143 -6.34 -32.05 14.41
N ILE A 144 -5.24 -31.30 14.35
CA ILE A 144 -4.67 -30.61 15.51
C ILE A 144 -5.48 -29.33 15.77
N GLU A 145 -6.13 -29.27 16.93
CA GLU A 145 -6.86 -28.09 17.38
C GLU A 145 -5.92 -26.96 17.81
N SER A 146 -6.33 -25.72 17.54
CA SER A 146 -5.57 -24.53 17.90
C SER A 146 -5.58 -24.31 19.42
N ASN A 147 -4.40 -24.10 20.00
CA ASN A 147 -4.24 -23.71 21.39
C ASN A 147 -3.20 -22.59 21.53
N ASN A 148 -3.13 -21.95 22.69
CA ASN A 148 -2.24 -20.79 22.90
C ASN A 148 -0.76 -21.12 22.63
N VAL A 149 -0.30 -22.32 22.96
CA VAL A 149 1.09 -22.75 22.72
C VAL A 149 1.34 -22.88 21.22
N LEU A 150 0.43 -23.52 20.50
CA LEU A 150 0.55 -23.69 19.05
C LEU A 150 0.49 -22.34 18.32
N VAL A 151 -0.33 -21.40 18.79
CA VAL A 151 -0.34 -20.01 18.28
C VAL A 151 1.02 -19.34 18.43
N VAL A 152 1.63 -19.43 19.62
CA VAL A 152 2.97 -18.86 19.86
C VAL A 152 4.01 -19.51 18.96
N VAL A 153 4.01 -20.84 18.87
CA VAL A 153 4.98 -21.61 18.08
C VAL A 153 4.83 -21.31 16.58
N THR A 154 3.61 -21.30 16.05
CA THR A 154 3.36 -21.04 14.63
C THR A 154 3.71 -19.61 14.23
N LEU A 155 3.36 -18.62 15.06
CA LEU A 155 3.76 -17.23 14.81
C LEU A 155 5.27 -17.04 14.90
N LEU A 156 5.91 -17.62 15.92
CA LEU A 156 7.37 -17.57 16.06
C LEU A 156 8.06 -18.24 14.87
N ALA A 157 7.57 -19.40 14.43
CA ALA A 157 8.09 -20.09 13.26
C ALA A 157 7.93 -19.24 11.99
N PHE A 158 6.77 -18.62 11.78
CA PHE A 158 6.53 -17.73 10.65
C PHE A 158 7.52 -16.55 10.64
N VAL A 159 7.65 -15.85 11.77
CA VAL A 159 8.55 -14.70 11.91
C VAL A 159 10.01 -15.12 11.74
N ALA A 160 10.41 -16.26 12.32
CA ALA A 160 11.77 -16.78 12.18
C ALA A 160 12.11 -17.15 10.74
N VAL A 161 11.22 -17.84 10.03
CA VAL A 161 11.40 -18.17 8.61
C VAL A 161 11.49 -16.88 7.78
N THR A 162 10.60 -15.92 8.03
CA THR A 162 10.62 -14.62 7.34
C THR A 162 11.94 -13.88 7.57
N TYR A 163 12.45 -13.88 8.80
CA TYR A 163 13.73 -13.30 9.16
C TYR A 163 14.89 -13.96 8.40
N LEU A 164 14.94 -15.29 8.40
CA LEU A 164 15.99 -16.06 7.69
C LEU A 164 15.94 -15.81 6.18
N VAL A 165 14.74 -15.85 5.59
CA VAL A 165 14.50 -15.61 4.17
C VAL A 165 14.85 -14.16 3.80
N SER A 166 14.68 -13.18 4.69
CA SER A 166 15.10 -11.78 4.44
C SER A 166 16.62 -11.62 4.29
N GLY A 167 17.40 -12.59 4.79
CA GLY A 167 18.84 -12.69 4.59
C GLY A 167 19.23 -13.15 3.18
N LEU A 168 18.30 -13.76 2.43
CA LEU A 168 18.53 -14.14 1.04
C LEU A 168 18.77 -12.89 0.18
N GLY A 169 19.65 -13.01 -0.80
CA GLY A 169 19.91 -11.93 -1.75
C GLY A 169 18.63 -11.53 -2.49
N ARG A 170 18.47 -10.23 -2.78
CA ARG A 170 17.29 -9.66 -3.47
C ARG A 170 16.92 -10.39 -4.77
N LYS A 171 17.93 -10.88 -5.52
CA LYS A 171 17.72 -11.67 -6.74
C LYS A 171 16.96 -12.97 -6.48
N ALA A 172 17.32 -13.70 -5.42
CA ALA A 172 16.65 -14.93 -5.04
C ALA A 172 15.21 -14.64 -4.59
N LEU A 173 15.00 -13.61 -3.76
CA LEU A 173 13.67 -13.20 -3.31
C LEU A 173 12.74 -12.84 -4.47
N ASN A 174 13.24 -12.11 -5.47
CA ASN A 174 12.45 -11.75 -6.64
C ASN A 174 12.03 -12.97 -7.47
N VAL A 175 12.93 -13.95 -7.64
CA VAL A 175 12.63 -15.20 -8.36
C VAL A 175 11.58 -16.01 -7.61
N CYS A 176 11.75 -16.20 -6.30
CA CYS A 176 10.76 -16.89 -5.46
C CYS A 176 9.41 -16.18 -5.50
N ASN A 177 9.39 -14.84 -5.42
CA ASN A 177 8.17 -14.06 -5.46
C ASN A 177 7.43 -14.21 -6.79
N LYS A 178 8.15 -14.24 -7.91
CA LYS A 178 7.56 -14.45 -9.24
C LYS A 178 6.83 -15.79 -9.32
N TYR A 179 7.47 -16.89 -8.92
CA TYR A 179 6.85 -18.21 -8.97
C TYR A 179 5.74 -18.37 -7.93
N SER A 180 5.91 -17.83 -6.73
CA SER A 180 4.86 -17.81 -5.70
C SER A 180 3.60 -17.10 -6.19
N THR A 181 3.76 -15.95 -6.86
CA THR A 181 2.65 -15.19 -7.44
C THR A 181 1.89 -16.01 -8.50
N TYR A 182 2.60 -16.71 -9.39
CA TYR A 182 1.96 -17.57 -10.39
C TYR A 182 1.23 -18.74 -9.77
N LEU A 183 1.83 -19.39 -8.78
CA LEU A 183 1.24 -20.55 -8.12
C LEU A 183 0.00 -20.16 -7.32
N PHE A 184 0.06 -19.05 -6.57
CA PHE A 184 -1.10 -18.50 -5.88
C PHE A 184 -2.21 -18.08 -6.86
N GLY A 185 -1.86 -17.44 -7.98
CA GLY A 185 -2.80 -17.08 -9.03
C GLY A 185 -3.50 -18.30 -9.62
N LEU A 186 -2.76 -19.37 -9.90
CA LEU A 186 -3.29 -20.64 -10.38
C LEU A 186 -4.30 -21.24 -9.39
N PHE A 187 -3.93 -21.41 -8.12
CA PHE A 187 -4.85 -21.96 -7.13
C PHE A 187 -6.05 -21.04 -6.88
N SER A 188 -5.87 -19.72 -6.94
CA SER A 188 -7.00 -18.77 -6.86
C SER A 188 -8.01 -19.01 -7.99
N ILE A 189 -7.54 -19.21 -9.22
CA ILE A 189 -8.40 -19.54 -10.36
C ILE A 189 -9.08 -20.90 -10.14
N MET A 190 -8.36 -21.91 -9.66
CA MET A 190 -8.95 -23.21 -9.35
C MET A 190 -10.05 -23.12 -8.30
N VAL A 191 -9.85 -22.31 -7.26
CA VAL A 191 -10.90 -22.08 -6.25
C VAL A 191 -12.10 -21.34 -6.84
N LEU A 192 -11.88 -20.33 -7.69
CA LEU A 192 -12.96 -19.65 -8.39
C LEU A 192 -13.79 -20.63 -9.22
N VAL A 193 -13.14 -21.48 -10.01
CA VAL A 193 -13.82 -22.51 -10.82
C VAL A 193 -14.57 -23.51 -9.93
N TYR A 194 -13.97 -23.95 -8.83
CA TYR A 194 -14.59 -24.86 -7.88
C TYR A 194 -15.86 -24.27 -7.27
N LEU A 195 -15.80 -23.03 -6.79
CA LEU A 195 -16.96 -22.36 -6.18
C LEU A 195 -18.06 -22.13 -7.21
N VAL A 196 -17.70 -21.78 -8.45
CA VAL A 196 -18.70 -21.63 -9.52
C VAL A 196 -19.43 -22.92 -9.81
N ALA A 197 -18.74 -24.06 -9.74
CA ALA A 197 -19.34 -25.37 -10.02
C ALA A 197 -20.13 -25.97 -8.85
N THR A 198 -19.80 -25.61 -7.60
CA THR A 198 -20.32 -26.31 -6.41
C THR A 198 -21.24 -25.46 -5.53
N MET A 199 -21.24 -24.14 -5.68
CA MET A 199 -22.10 -23.28 -4.87
C MET A 199 -23.56 -23.32 -5.31
N ASP A 200 -24.43 -23.27 -4.31
CA ASP A 200 -25.86 -23.00 -4.50
C ASP A 200 -26.06 -21.53 -4.86
N TRP A 201 -26.10 -21.27 -6.17
CA TRP A 201 -26.28 -19.93 -6.72
C TRP A 201 -27.65 -19.34 -6.40
N ASP A 202 -28.68 -20.17 -6.23
CA ASP A 202 -30.01 -19.69 -5.85
C ASP A 202 -29.97 -19.10 -4.44
N ALA A 203 -29.29 -19.77 -3.49
CA ALA A 203 -29.06 -19.24 -2.15
C ALA A 203 -28.22 -17.94 -2.16
N VAL A 204 -27.18 -17.87 -3.00
CA VAL A 204 -26.33 -16.67 -3.15
C VAL A 204 -27.14 -15.47 -3.66
N PHE A 205 -27.98 -15.67 -4.67
CA PHE A 205 -28.79 -14.60 -5.25
C PHE A 205 -30.06 -14.27 -4.44
N ALA A 206 -30.57 -15.21 -3.64
CA ALA A 206 -31.73 -15.01 -2.78
C ALA A 206 -31.46 -14.12 -1.55
N LYS A 207 -30.18 -13.89 -1.19
CA LYS A 207 -29.84 -13.03 -0.05
C LYS A 207 -30.38 -11.60 -0.26
N LYS A 208 -31.15 -11.12 0.72
CA LYS A 208 -31.71 -9.77 0.71
C LYS A 208 -30.61 -8.70 0.64
N ALA A 209 -30.88 -7.64 -0.11
CA ALA A 209 -29.99 -6.49 -0.19
C ALA A 209 -29.87 -5.81 1.19
N GLY A 210 -28.64 -5.45 1.57
CA GLY A 210 -28.36 -4.59 2.71
C GLY A 210 -28.72 -3.12 2.43
N THR A 211 -28.55 -2.27 3.42
CA THR A 211 -28.86 -0.83 3.26
C THR A 211 -27.80 -0.11 2.42
N THR A 212 -28.19 1.00 1.80
CA THR A 212 -27.26 1.85 1.04
C THR A 212 -26.09 2.34 1.91
N ALA A 213 -26.34 2.64 3.19
CA ALA A 213 -25.29 3.04 4.13
C ALA A 213 -24.21 1.95 4.28
N MET A 214 -24.60 0.68 4.37
CA MET A 214 -23.66 -0.44 4.46
C MET A 214 -22.87 -0.68 3.17
N VAL A 215 -23.44 -0.33 2.00
CA VAL A 215 -22.72 -0.33 0.73
C VAL A 215 -21.65 0.76 0.72
N ILE A 216 -21.99 1.99 1.14
CA ILE A 216 -21.03 3.11 1.20
C ILE A 216 -19.91 2.79 2.19
N ALA A 217 -20.26 2.28 3.38
CA ALA A 217 -19.28 1.83 4.37
C ALA A 217 -18.38 0.73 3.82
N GLY A 218 -18.96 -0.26 3.11
CA GLY A 218 -18.22 -1.34 2.46
C GLY A 218 -17.22 -0.83 1.40
N ILE A 219 -17.61 0.18 0.60
CA ILE A 219 -16.71 0.85 -0.35
C ILE A 219 -15.53 1.45 0.42
N GLY A 220 -15.79 2.17 1.51
CA GLY A 220 -14.74 2.75 2.36
C GLY A 220 -13.78 1.70 2.91
N THR A 221 -14.30 0.59 3.42
CA THR A 221 -13.51 -0.52 3.99
C THR A 221 -12.58 -1.18 2.95
N ILE A 222 -13.07 -1.48 1.75
CA ILE A 222 -12.22 -2.04 0.68
C ILE A 222 -11.26 -0.98 0.13
N ALA A 223 -11.74 0.25 -0.06
CA ALA A 223 -10.92 1.34 -0.59
C ALA A 223 -9.76 1.71 0.35
N ALA A 224 -9.95 1.59 1.66
CA ALA A 224 -8.90 1.81 2.67
C ALA A 224 -7.65 0.96 2.41
N GLY A 225 -7.82 -0.31 2.04
CA GLY A 225 -6.73 -1.20 1.64
C GLY A 225 -5.99 -0.66 0.41
N GLY A 226 -6.72 -0.24 -0.63
CA GLY A 226 -6.13 0.34 -1.85
C GLY A 226 -5.45 1.70 -1.62
N ILE A 227 -6.01 2.54 -0.75
CA ILE A 227 -5.45 3.87 -0.39
C ILE A 227 -4.04 3.74 0.21
N SER A 228 -3.75 2.63 0.90
CA SER A 228 -2.42 2.37 1.45
C SER A 228 -1.31 2.26 0.39
N TRP A 229 -1.66 2.00 -0.87
CA TRP A 229 -0.73 1.97 -2.01
C TRP A 229 -0.46 3.32 -2.65
N VAL A 230 -1.21 4.36 -2.28
CA VAL A 230 -1.12 5.66 -2.96
C VAL A 230 0.26 6.32 -2.82
N PRO A 231 0.92 6.32 -1.64
CA PRO A 231 2.27 6.90 -1.50
C PRO A 231 3.35 6.17 -2.31
N THR A 232 3.15 4.89 -2.62
CA THR A 232 4.12 4.04 -3.34
C THR A 232 3.85 3.96 -4.85
N GLY A 233 2.69 4.43 -5.31
CA GLY A 233 2.35 4.50 -6.73
C GLY A 233 3.43 5.16 -7.61
N PRO A 234 3.96 6.35 -7.24
CA PRO A 234 5.02 7.02 -8.00
C PRO A 234 6.29 6.17 -8.19
N ASP A 235 6.60 5.27 -7.25
CA ASP A 235 7.80 4.42 -7.29
C ASP A 235 7.77 3.50 -8.52
N PHE A 236 6.60 3.00 -8.89
CA PHE A 236 6.43 2.13 -10.06
C PHE A 236 6.47 2.91 -11.38
N ALA A 237 6.10 4.19 -11.35
CA ALA A 237 6.05 5.04 -12.53
C ALA A 237 7.36 5.81 -12.81
N ARG A 238 8.34 5.77 -11.88
CA ARG A 238 9.57 6.59 -11.95
C ARG A 238 10.48 6.32 -13.15
N TYR A 239 10.40 5.12 -13.73
CA TYR A 239 11.15 4.73 -14.93
C TYR A 239 10.40 4.98 -16.23
N LEU A 240 9.18 5.49 -16.18
CA LEU A 240 8.42 5.79 -17.40
C LEU A 240 8.97 7.06 -18.06
N PRO A 241 9.00 7.11 -19.40
CA PRO A 241 9.39 8.31 -20.12
C PRO A 241 8.38 9.44 -19.87
N HIS A 242 8.85 10.68 -19.96
CA HIS A 242 7.99 11.87 -19.78
C HIS A 242 6.78 11.89 -20.73
N SER A 243 6.95 11.32 -21.93
CA SER A 243 5.93 11.19 -22.98
C SER A 243 4.82 10.17 -22.64
N ALA A 244 4.99 9.31 -21.63
CA ALA A 244 4.00 8.33 -21.24
C ALA A 244 2.66 8.99 -20.87
N SER A 245 1.55 8.48 -21.40
CA SER A 245 0.23 9.06 -21.15
C SER A 245 -0.23 8.82 -19.71
N GLY A 246 -0.55 9.89 -18.98
CA GLY A 246 -1.10 9.79 -17.61
C GLY A 246 -2.43 9.04 -17.55
N LYS A 247 -3.29 9.19 -18.57
CA LYS A 247 -4.56 8.44 -18.65
C LYS A 247 -4.31 6.93 -18.77
N LYS A 248 -3.28 6.53 -19.53
CA LYS A 248 -2.90 5.11 -19.66
C LYS A 248 -2.34 4.58 -18.34
N ILE A 249 -1.54 5.36 -17.62
CA ILE A 249 -1.05 4.99 -16.27
C ILE A 249 -2.23 4.70 -15.34
N VAL A 250 -3.19 5.64 -15.24
CA VAL A 250 -4.39 5.47 -14.40
C VAL A 250 -5.20 4.24 -14.82
N GLY A 251 -5.49 4.10 -16.11
CA GLY A 251 -6.28 2.97 -16.63
C GLY A 251 -5.60 1.63 -16.37
N THR A 252 -4.28 1.54 -16.54
CA THR A 252 -3.51 0.32 -16.26
C THR A 252 -3.47 0.01 -14.75
N THR A 253 -3.33 1.02 -13.90
CA THR A 253 -3.37 0.85 -12.44
C THR A 253 -4.71 0.33 -11.96
N VAL A 254 -5.82 0.95 -12.41
CA VAL A 254 -7.17 0.53 -12.04
C VAL A 254 -7.48 -0.87 -12.58
N SER A 255 -7.20 -1.14 -13.86
CA SER A 255 -7.52 -2.44 -14.46
C SER A 255 -6.71 -3.59 -13.88
N GLY A 256 -5.42 -3.38 -13.58
CA GLY A 256 -4.57 -4.41 -12.95
C GLY A 256 -5.04 -4.75 -11.54
N ALA A 257 -5.40 -3.75 -10.74
CA ALA A 257 -5.94 -3.99 -9.40
C ALA A 257 -7.35 -4.61 -9.44
N ALA A 258 -8.23 -4.10 -10.30
CA ALA A 258 -9.60 -4.59 -10.44
C ALA A 258 -9.64 -6.07 -10.86
N LEU A 259 -8.72 -6.51 -11.73
CA LEU A 259 -8.60 -7.91 -12.14
C LEU A 259 -8.48 -8.88 -10.96
N VAL A 260 -7.86 -8.45 -9.85
CA VAL A 260 -7.66 -9.28 -8.66
C VAL A 260 -8.69 -8.97 -7.59
N LEU A 261 -8.93 -7.69 -7.29
CA LEU A 261 -9.86 -7.27 -6.24
C LEU A 261 -11.28 -7.79 -6.48
N LEU A 262 -11.81 -7.66 -7.71
CA LEU A 262 -13.17 -8.09 -8.02
C LEU A 262 -13.39 -9.58 -7.71
N PRO A 263 -12.67 -10.52 -8.35
CA PRO A 263 -12.91 -11.94 -8.11
C PRO A 263 -12.58 -12.36 -6.68
N MET A 264 -11.53 -11.83 -6.04
CA MET A 264 -11.17 -12.22 -4.67
C MET A 264 -12.21 -11.75 -3.64
N VAL A 265 -12.70 -10.51 -3.75
CA VAL A 265 -13.74 -9.99 -2.84
C VAL A 265 -15.06 -10.70 -3.07
N LEU A 266 -15.44 -10.97 -4.32
CA LEU A 266 -16.65 -11.74 -4.64
C LEU A 266 -16.56 -13.17 -4.10
N MET A 267 -15.42 -13.81 -4.29
CA MET A 267 -15.17 -15.15 -3.79
C MET A 267 -15.38 -15.23 -2.28
N GLY A 268 -14.83 -14.27 -1.53
CA GLY A 268 -15.07 -14.16 -0.09
C GLY A 268 -16.54 -14.00 0.27
N GLY A 269 -17.26 -13.16 -0.47
CA GLY A 269 -18.69 -12.94 -0.25
C GLY A 269 -19.54 -14.17 -0.54
N VAL A 270 -19.28 -14.89 -1.63
CA VAL A 270 -19.98 -16.13 -1.99
C VAL A 270 -19.73 -17.20 -0.92
N MET A 271 -18.48 -17.38 -0.50
CA MET A 271 -18.11 -18.31 0.56
C MET A 271 -18.86 -18.00 1.87
N ALA A 272 -19.01 -16.72 2.21
CA ALA A 272 -19.73 -16.31 3.42
C ALA A 272 -21.24 -16.64 3.40
N VAL A 273 -21.90 -16.68 2.24
CA VAL A 273 -23.32 -17.09 2.17
C VAL A 273 -23.49 -18.56 2.56
N SER A 274 -22.55 -19.41 2.13
CA SER A 274 -22.61 -20.86 2.32
C SER A 274 -22.33 -21.33 3.75
N SER A 275 -21.78 -20.46 4.62
CA SER A 275 -21.40 -20.83 5.97
C SER A 275 -21.94 -19.84 7.00
N PRO A 276 -23.18 -20.05 7.49
CA PRO A 276 -23.76 -19.28 8.59
C PRO A 276 -22.90 -19.30 9.86
N LYS A 277 -22.06 -20.33 10.04
CA LYS A 277 -21.12 -20.48 11.16
C LYS A 277 -20.02 -19.42 11.17
N LEU A 278 -19.77 -18.73 10.05
CA LEU A 278 -18.83 -17.61 9.97
C LEU A 278 -19.40 -16.33 10.59
N ALA A 279 -20.72 -16.23 10.75
CA ALA A 279 -21.33 -15.10 11.43
C ALA A 279 -20.88 -15.08 12.90
N GLY A 280 -20.07 -14.07 13.25
CA GLY A 280 -19.51 -13.90 14.60
C GLY A 280 -18.13 -14.52 14.82
N GLN A 281 -17.55 -15.23 13.84
CA GLN A 281 -16.16 -15.70 13.90
C GLN A 281 -15.22 -14.66 13.29
N ASN A 282 -14.84 -13.66 14.08
CA ASN A 282 -13.88 -12.63 13.66
C ASN A 282 -12.42 -12.94 14.06
N THR A 283 -12.17 -14.12 14.60
CA THR A 283 -10.89 -14.51 15.21
C THR A 283 -9.86 -14.99 14.19
N ASP A 284 -10.28 -15.81 13.23
CA ASP A 284 -9.37 -16.48 12.28
C ASP A 284 -9.73 -16.10 10.83
N PRO A 285 -8.86 -15.38 10.10
CA PRO A 285 -9.12 -14.99 8.71
C PRO A 285 -8.97 -16.13 7.70
N MET A 286 -8.53 -17.33 8.09
CA MET A 286 -8.23 -18.48 7.23
C MET A 286 -9.17 -19.67 7.44
N SER A 287 -9.76 -19.81 8.62
CA SER A 287 -10.57 -20.98 9.01
C SER A 287 -11.72 -21.28 8.03
N PHE A 288 -12.34 -20.23 7.46
CA PHE A 288 -13.45 -20.40 6.53
C PHE A 288 -13.05 -21.11 5.24
N LEU A 289 -11.80 -20.97 4.80
CA LEU A 289 -11.29 -21.65 3.61
C LEU A 289 -11.29 -23.16 3.81
N GLY A 290 -10.91 -23.64 5.00
CA GLY A 290 -10.89 -25.06 5.33
C GLY A 290 -12.26 -25.70 5.51
N SER A 291 -13.29 -24.91 5.79
CA SER A 291 -14.66 -25.42 5.96
C SER A 291 -15.45 -25.53 4.65
N ILE A 292 -15.09 -24.74 3.64
CA ILE A 292 -15.83 -24.64 2.37
C ILE A 292 -15.12 -25.38 1.24
N LEU A 293 -13.78 -25.35 1.23
CA LEU A 293 -12.99 -25.97 0.18
C LEU A 293 -12.60 -27.40 0.56
N PRO A 294 -12.55 -28.33 -0.41
CA PRO A 294 -12.04 -29.67 -0.15
C PRO A 294 -10.56 -29.59 0.18
N GLY A 295 -10.08 -30.45 1.08
CA GLY A 295 -8.70 -30.41 1.60
C GLY A 295 -7.62 -30.41 0.51
N TRP A 296 -7.83 -31.13 -0.60
CA TRP A 296 -6.90 -31.17 -1.73
C TRP A 296 -6.71 -29.81 -2.43
N LEU A 297 -7.67 -28.89 -2.30
CA LEU A 297 -7.61 -27.55 -2.85
C LEU A 297 -7.26 -26.51 -1.78
N ALA A 298 -7.88 -26.64 -0.60
CA ALA A 298 -7.66 -25.75 0.54
C ALA A 298 -6.20 -25.74 0.99
N VAL A 299 -5.59 -26.92 1.17
CA VAL A 299 -4.23 -27.05 1.71
C VAL A 299 -3.19 -26.45 0.77
N PRO A 300 -3.12 -26.81 -0.54
CA PRO A 300 -2.18 -26.15 -1.44
C PRO A 300 -2.41 -24.64 -1.54
N TYR A 301 -3.68 -24.20 -1.58
CA TYR A 301 -3.99 -22.77 -1.64
C TYR A 301 -3.42 -22.02 -0.42
N LEU A 302 -3.67 -22.51 0.80
CA LEU A 302 -3.14 -21.94 2.04
C LEU A 302 -1.61 -21.97 2.09
N LEU A 303 -0.97 -23.05 1.64
CA LEU A 303 0.48 -23.15 1.58
C LEU A 303 1.09 -22.14 0.60
N THR A 304 0.47 -21.92 -0.57
CA THR A 304 0.93 -20.88 -1.50
C THR A 304 0.73 -19.47 -0.94
N ALA A 305 -0.38 -19.23 -0.24
CA ALA A 305 -0.64 -17.98 0.47
C ALA A 305 0.43 -17.71 1.53
N LEU A 306 0.74 -18.73 2.34
CA LEU A 306 1.77 -18.72 3.37
C LEU A 306 3.15 -18.35 2.78
N VAL A 307 3.55 -19.03 1.71
CA VAL A 307 4.83 -18.74 1.02
C VAL A 307 4.84 -17.31 0.47
N GLY A 308 3.74 -16.85 -0.13
CA GLY A 308 3.59 -15.46 -0.58
C GLY A 308 3.78 -14.44 0.54
N MET A 309 3.15 -14.67 1.70
CA MET A 309 3.27 -13.80 2.88
C MET A 309 4.69 -13.77 3.46
N VAL A 310 5.36 -14.93 3.53
CA VAL A 310 6.76 -15.00 3.94
C VAL A 310 7.62 -14.17 2.99
N LEU A 311 7.47 -14.36 1.68
CA LEU A 311 8.29 -13.66 0.69
C LEU A 311 8.08 -12.14 0.69
N ILE A 312 6.83 -11.67 0.78
CA ILE A 312 6.53 -10.23 0.81
C ILE A 312 7.04 -9.59 2.10
N ASN A 313 6.88 -10.25 3.25
CA ASN A 313 7.41 -9.74 4.52
C ASN A 313 8.94 -9.76 4.52
N SER A 314 9.57 -10.80 3.98
CA SER A 314 11.03 -10.86 3.87
C SER A 314 11.59 -9.74 2.98
N LEU A 315 10.92 -9.41 1.87
CA LEU A 315 11.27 -8.27 1.03
C LEU A 315 11.12 -6.93 1.77
N SER A 316 10.05 -6.79 2.55
CA SER A 316 9.81 -5.58 3.33
C SER A 316 10.85 -5.42 4.46
N MET A 317 11.18 -6.50 5.18
CA MET A 317 12.28 -6.58 6.14
C MET A 317 13.63 -6.24 5.50
N TYR A 318 13.92 -6.77 4.30
CA TYR A 318 15.12 -6.44 3.53
C TYR A 318 15.22 -4.93 3.28
N SER A 319 14.10 -4.29 2.94
CA SER A 319 14.01 -2.86 2.65
C SER A 319 13.96 -1.96 3.89
N ALA A 320 13.61 -2.48 5.07
CA ALA A 320 13.51 -1.71 6.31
C ALA A 320 14.81 -0.98 6.68
N GLY A 321 15.96 -1.60 6.41
CA GLY A 321 17.28 -0.97 6.59
C GLY A 321 17.52 0.25 5.70
N PHE A 322 16.95 0.29 4.50
CA PHE A 322 17.02 1.44 3.61
C PHE A 322 16.10 2.58 4.07
N THR A 323 14.87 2.26 4.48
CA THR A 323 13.92 3.26 4.99
C THR A 323 14.47 3.98 6.23
N ALA A 324 15.08 3.26 7.17
CA ALA A 324 15.75 3.86 8.32
C ALA A 324 16.85 4.86 7.91
N GLN A 325 17.65 4.52 6.89
CA GLN A 325 18.68 5.40 6.34
C GLN A 325 18.09 6.63 5.65
N THR A 326 16.95 6.51 4.94
CA THR A 326 16.28 7.66 4.31
C THR A 326 15.72 8.67 5.31
N MET A 327 15.48 8.24 6.56
CA MET A 327 15.10 9.10 7.68
C MET A 327 16.32 9.63 8.47
N GLY A 328 17.54 9.34 8.00
CA GLY A 328 18.78 9.79 8.63
C GLY A 328 19.24 8.92 9.82
N VAL A 329 18.61 7.79 10.08
CA VAL A 329 19.00 6.88 11.16
C VAL A 329 19.94 5.82 10.61
N LYS A 330 21.21 5.86 11.05
CA LYS A 330 22.22 4.84 10.71
C LYS A 330 22.00 3.59 11.56
N LEU A 331 21.01 2.78 11.18
CA LEU A 331 20.76 1.47 11.78
C LEU A 331 21.49 0.39 10.98
N PRO A 332 22.33 -0.44 11.62
CA PRO A 332 22.81 -1.68 11.03
C PRO A 332 21.64 -2.51 10.52
N ARG A 333 21.78 -3.08 9.32
CA ARG A 333 20.71 -3.85 8.67
C ARG A 333 20.16 -4.95 9.59
N ALA A 334 21.03 -5.67 10.30
CA ALA A 334 20.62 -6.72 11.23
C ALA A 334 19.69 -6.17 12.33
N LEU A 335 20.00 -5.00 12.90
CA LEU A 335 19.15 -4.37 13.92
C LEU A 335 17.80 -3.92 13.35
N ALA A 336 17.78 -3.33 12.15
CA ALA A 336 16.53 -2.92 11.50
C ALA A 336 15.60 -4.12 11.24
N VAL A 337 16.17 -5.24 10.77
CA VAL A 337 15.43 -6.48 10.54
C VAL A 337 14.96 -7.09 11.88
N SER A 338 15.80 -7.12 12.90
CA SER A 338 15.44 -7.66 14.22
C SER A 338 14.34 -6.84 14.91
N ILE A 339 14.39 -5.50 14.86
CA ILE A 339 13.33 -4.65 15.40
C ILE A 339 12.00 -4.98 14.73
N ASN A 340 12.02 -5.15 13.41
CA ASN A 340 10.83 -5.49 12.66
C ASN A 340 10.26 -6.87 13.03
N ALA A 341 11.14 -7.87 13.18
CA ALA A 341 10.76 -9.19 13.66
C ALA A 341 10.09 -9.13 15.04
N VAL A 342 10.66 -8.35 15.96
CA VAL A 342 10.12 -8.16 17.32
C VAL A 342 8.77 -7.46 17.29
N ILE A 343 8.60 -6.41 16.49
CA ILE A 343 7.31 -5.71 16.36
C ILE A 343 6.24 -6.66 15.80
N SER A 344 6.57 -7.39 14.75
CA SER A 344 5.64 -8.38 14.15
C SER A 344 5.27 -9.48 15.13
N LEU A 345 6.23 -9.95 15.94
CA LEU A 345 5.98 -10.98 16.95
C LEU A 345 5.12 -10.47 18.10
N VAL A 346 5.49 -9.33 18.70
CA VAL A 346 4.75 -8.75 19.84
C VAL A 346 3.35 -8.31 19.43
N GLY A 347 3.24 -7.59 18.30
CA GLY A 347 1.96 -7.17 17.75
C GLY A 347 1.09 -8.37 17.35
N GLY A 348 1.69 -9.39 16.73
CA GLY A 348 0.96 -10.59 16.36
C GLY A 348 0.47 -11.40 17.56
N LEU A 349 1.31 -11.57 18.59
CA LEU A 349 0.91 -12.23 19.84
C LEU A 349 -0.21 -11.47 20.54
N PHE A 350 -0.13 -10.14 20.61
CA PHE A 350 -1.20 -9.31 21.15
C PHE A 350 -2.51 -9.54 20.38
N MET A 351 -2.48 -9.51 19.04
CA MET A 351 -3.67 -9.73 18.22
C MET A 351 -4.27 -11.13 18.43
N MET A 352 -3.45 -12.18 18.39
CA MET A 352 -3.91 -13.57 18.42
C MET A 352 -4.31 -14.04 19.83
N LEU A 353 -3.64 -13.58 20.89
CA LEU A 353 -3.83 -14.08 22.25
C LEU A 353 -4.62 -13.13 23.15
N VAL A 354 -4.55 -11.82 22.92
CA VAL A 354 -5.16 -10.81 23.80
C VAL A 354 -6.40 -10.22 23.16
N ALA A 355 -6.28 -9.62 21.97
CA ALA A 355 -7.40 -8.95 21.31
C ALA A 355 -8.47 -9.93 20.84
N LYS A 356 -8.05 -11.08 20.29
CA LYS A 356 -8.94 -12.17 19.80
C LYS A 356 -10.06 -11.69 18.87
N ASP A 357 -9.78 -10.66 18.08
CA ASP A 357 -10.66 -10.14 17.02
C ASP A 357 -9.79 -9.64 15.86
N PHE A 358 -9.33 -10.56 15.01
CA PHE A 358 -8.47 -10.22 13.89
C PHE A 358 -9.17 -9.26 12.93
N ILE A 359 -10.42 -9.51 12.57
CA ILE A 359 -11.17 -8.71 11.58
C ILE A 359 -11.37 -7.28 12.08
N GLY A 360 -11.80 -7.12 13.33
CA GLY A 360 -12.00 -5.81 13.94
C GLY A 360 -10.71 -5.00 14.00
N GLN A 361 -9.60 -5.63 14.42
CA GLN A 361 -8.29 -4.97 14.45
C GLN A 361 -7.76 -4.66 13.05
N PHE A 362 -7.97 -5.54 12.07
CA PHE A 362 -7.56 -5.31 10.69
C PHE A 362 -8.35 -4.16 10.05
N ILE A 363 -9.67 -4.10 10.23
CA ILE A 363 -10.50 -2.99 9.76
C ILE A 363 -10.10 -1.68 10.46
N ALA A 364 -9.82 -1.71 11.77
CA ALA A 364 -9.35 -0.53 12.50
C ALA A 364 -8.02 -0.01 11.94
N PHE A 365 -7.06 -0.91 11.69
CA PHE A 365 -5.78 -0.59 11.06
C PHE A 365 -5.97 0.06 9.68
N LEU A 366 -6.79 -0.56 8.80
CA LEU A 366 -7.09 -0.01 7.48
C LEU A 366 -7.76 1.36 7.56
N THR A 367 -8.71 1.54 8.46
CA THR A 367 -9.44 2.80 8.63
C THR A 367 -8.52 3.94 9.06
N LEU A 368 -7.62 3.69 10.02
CA LEU A 368 -6.65 4.69 10.47
C LEU A 368 -5.61 5.01 9.40
N LEU A 369 -5.16 4.02 8.64
CA LEU A 369 -4.30 4.26 7.47
C LEU A 369 -5.01 5.06 6.39
N ALA A 370 -6.27 4.76 6.12
CA ALA A 370 -7.07 5.47 5.13
C ALA A 370 -7.17 6.96 5.48
N VAL A 371 -7.47 7.30 6.73
CA VAL A 371 -7.48 8.71 7.20
C VAL A 371 -6.10 9.34 7.03
N SER A 372 -5.06 8.64 7.48
CA SER A 372 -3.71 9.19 7.49
C SER A 372 -3.17 9.50 6.09
N PHE A 373 -3.35 8.56 5.15
CA PHE A 373 -2.96 8.76 3.77
C PHE A 373 -3.93 9.66 3.01
N SER A 374 -5.22 9.71 3.37
CA SER A 374 -6.17 10.66 2.79
C SER A 374 -5.75 12.11 3.01
N ALA A 375 -5.27 12.44 4.22
CA ALA A 375 -4.75 13.78 4.51
C ALA A 375 -3.54 14.10 3.61
N TRP A 376 -2.65 13.13 3.42
CA TRP A 376 -1.51 13.28 2.52
C TRP A 376 -1.93 13.43 1.06
N ILE A 377 -2.91 12.63 0.60
CA ILE A 377 -3.45 12.67 -0.77
C ILE A 377 -4.02 14.05 -1.10
N GLY A 378 -4.76 14.67 -0.17
CA GLY A 378 -5.33 16.00 -0.40
C GLY A 378 -4.26 17.08 -0.61
N VAL A 379 -3.26 17.12 0.27
CA VAL A 379 -2.14 18.08 0.16
C VAL A 379 -1.31 17.80 -1.09
N TYR A 380 -0.90 16.54 -1.28
CA TYR A 380 -0.05 16.13 -2.39
C TYR A 380 -0.76 16.29 -3.75
N GLY A 381 -2.06 16.02 -3.81
CA GLY A 381 -2.86 16.21 -5.02
C GLY A 381 -2.95 17.68 -5.44
N VAL A 382 -3.11 18.60 -4.49
CA VAL A 382 -3.11 20.05 -4.78
C VAL A 382 -1.70 20.54 -5.15
N ASP A 383 -0.65 20.07 -4.48
CA ASP A 383 0.74 20.35 -4.89
C ASP A 383 1.00 19.87 -6.33
N MET A 384 0.62 18.63 -6.64
CA MET A 384 0.73 18.06 -7.97
C MET A 384 -0.04 18.88 -9.02
N ALA A 385 -1.24 19.36 -8.69
CA ALA A 385 -2.04 20.22 -9.58
C ALA A 385 -1.37 21.57 -9.86
N ARG A 386 -0.77 22.19 -8.83
CA ARG A 386 0.01 23.44 -8.97
C ARG A 386 1.27 23.20 -9.81
N ARG A 387 2.00 22.13 -9.56
CA ARG A 387 3.23 21.76 -10.28
C ARG A 387 3.01 21.41 -11.74
N ARG A 388 1.82 20.92 -12.11
CA ARG A 388 1.50 20.52 -13.49
C ARG A 388 1.77 21.62 -14.51
N LYS A 389 1.62 22.89 -14.11
CA LYS A 389 1.79 24.09 -14.94
C LYS A 389 3.23 24.63 -14.97
N LEU A 390 4.15 24.10 -14.15
CA LEU A 390 5.53 24.54 -14.10
C LEU A 390 6.34 23.92 -15.25
N ALA A 391 7.32 24.67 -15.76
CA ALA A 391 8.30 24.17 -16.73
C ALA A 391 9.14 23.05 -16.12
N VAL A 392 9.65 23.25 -14.90
CA VAL A 392 10.30 22.22 -14.08
C VAL A 392 9.35 21.85 -12.93
N ARG A 393 8.76 20.66 -13.01
CA ARG A 393 7.79 20.18 -12.01
C ARG A 393 8.45 19.77 -10.70
N TYR A 394 9.57 19.05 -10.80
CA TYR A 394 10.41 18.61 -9.69
C TYR A 394 11.87 18.79 -10.08
N ASP A 395 12.65 19.38 -9.18
CA ASP A 395 14.08 19.62 -9.34
C ASP A 395 14.87 18.51 -8.64
N ALA A 396 15.61 17.70 -9.40
CA ALA A 396 16.26 16.50 -8.90
C ALA A 396 17.30 16.81 -7.80
N ASP A 397 18.11 17.84 -8.01
CA ASP A 397 19.16 18.24 -7.07
C ASP A 397 18.57 18.75 -5.75
N SER A 398 17.51 19.57 -5.82
CA SER A 398 16.84 20.08 -4.62
C SER A 398 16.09 18.99 -3.85
N LEU A 399 15.62 17.93 -4.51
CA LEU A 399 15.01 16.78 -3.81
C LEU A 399 16.06 15.98 -3.00
N MET A 400 17.30 15.92 -3.50
CA MET A 400 18.43 15.26 -2.82
C MET A 400 19.08 16.15 -1.76
N ASN A 401 19.08 17.47 -1.97
CA ASN A 401 19.63 18.43 -1.03
C ASN A 401 18.76 18.53 0.23
N THR A 402 19.29 18.05 1.36
CA THR A 402 18.62 18.12 2.68
C THR A 402 19.01 19.35 3.50
N GLY A 403 19.81 20.26 2.92
CA GLY A 403 20.28 21.49 3.55
C GLY A 403 19.41 22.71 3.26
N ARG A 404 19.78 23.83 3.87
CA ARG A 404 19.08 25.13 3.75
C ARG A 404 19.05 25.69 2.33
N THR A 405 19.96 25.22 1.47
CA THR A 405 20.08 25.63 0.08
C THR A 405 19.11 24.91 -0.85
N SER A 406 18.34 23.93 -0.36
CA SER A 406 17.31 23.26 -1.14
C SER A 406 16.18 24.23 -1.50
N ARG A 407 15.70 24.15 -2.74
CA ARG A 407 14.47 24.81 -3.20
C ARG A 407 13.26 24.46 -2.34
N TYR A 408 13.27 23.29 -1.71
CA TYR A 408 12.20 22.77 -0.85
C TYR A 408 12.48 22.96 0.64
N TRP A 409 13.41 23.85 1.02
CA TRP A 409 13.69 24.13 2.42
C TRP A 409 12.56 24.92 3.10
N TYR A 410 11.92 25.86 2.40
CA TYR A 410 10.89 26.75 2.97
C TYR A 410 11.37 27.41 4.28
N VAL A 411 10.46 27.65 5.24
CA VAL A 411 10.80 28.28 6.53
C VAL A 411 11.21 27.18 7.51
N GLY A 412 12.51 27.11 7.80
CA GLY A 412 13.05 26.18 8.81
C GLY A 412 13.02 24.70 8.42
N GLY A 413 12.83 24.36 7.14
CA GLY A 413 12.66 22.99 6.65
C GLY A 413 11.20 22.57 6.45
N PHE A 414 10.23 23.45 6.74
CA PHE A 414 8.81 23.14 6.78
C PHE A 414 8.01 24.03 5.82
N CYS A 415 7.18 23.39 4.98
CA CYS A 415 6.08 24.10 4.33
C CYS A 415 4.90 24.16 5.31
N TRP A 416 4.81 25.23 6.09
CA TRP A 416 3.77 25.38 7.11
C TRP A 416 2.35 25.30 6.56
N GLN A 417 2.12 25.74 5.32
CA GLN A 417 0.82 25.62 4.66
C GLN A 417 0.42 24.16 4.47
N ALA A 418 1.34 23.32 3.99
CA ALA A 418 1.12 21.89 3.83
C ALA A 418 0.96 21.19 5.18
N MET A 419 1.80 21.54 6.17
CA MET A 419 1.74 20.97 7.52
C MET A 419 0.42 21.30 8.24
N THR A 420 -0.05 22.54 8.14
CA THR A 420 -1.33 22.96 8.74
C THR A 420 -2.50 22.27 8.05
N ALA A 421 -2.53 22.26 6.71
CA ALA A 421 -3.60 21.59 5.97
C ALA A 421 -3.67 20.08 6.30
N TRP A 422 -2.50 19.44 6.39
CA TRP A 422 -2.39 18.03 6.75
C TRP A 422 -2.79 17.76 8.20
N GLY A 423 -2.31 18.56 9.15
CA GLY A 423 -2.64 18.40 10.57
C GLY A 423 -4.12 18.62 10.87
N VAL A 424 -4.72 19.65 10.28
CA VAL A 424 -6.17 19.92 10.40
C VAL A 424 -6.98 18.78 9.80
N ALA A 425 -6.58 18.29 8.62
CA ALA A 425 -7.26 17.17 7.98
C ALA A 425 -7.16 15.88 8.80
N LEU A 426 -5.99 15.55 9.37
CA LEU A 426 -5.83 14.40 10.25
C LEU A 426 -6.75 14.49 11.47
N ALA A 427 -6.77 15.65 12.15
CA ALA A 427 -7.63 15.85 13.31
C ALA A 427 -9.12 15.70 12.94
N ALA A 428 -9.56 16.33 11.85
CA ALA A 428 -10.93 16.22 11.37
C ALA A 428 -11.28 14.78 10.94
N GLY A 429 -10.39 14.10 10.24
CA GLY A 429 -10.57 12.72 9.82
C GLY A 429 -10.74 11.76 10.99
N LEU A 430 -9.93 11.93 12.04
CA LEU A 430 -10.09 11.19 13.29
C LEU A 430 -11.43 11.50 13.97
N CYS A 431 -11.91 12.75 13.90
CA CYS A 431 -13.24 13.08 14.43
C CYS A 431 -14.38 12.30 13.75
N PHE A 432 -14.28 11.97 12.46
CA PHE A 432 -15.27 11.16 11.74
C PHE A 432 -15.06 9.63 11.90
N THR A 433 -14.00 9.21 12.57
CA THR A 433 -13.60 7.79 12.60
C THR A 433 -14.21 7.05 13.79
N LYS A 434 -14.72 5.86 13.52
CA LYS A 434 -15.16 4.89 14.54
C LYS A 434 -14.42 3.57 14.34
N VAL A 435 -13.67 3.18 15.36
CA VAL A 435 -13.03 1.86 15.49
C VAL A 435 -13.34 1.31 16.88
N GLN A 436 -13.05 0.05 17.16
CA GLN A 436 -13.53 -0.62 18.37
C GLN A 436 -13.12 0.06 19.68
N TRP A 437 -11.94 0.68 19.72
CA TRP A 437 -11.39 1.32 20.92
C TRP A 437 -11.39 2.86 20.84
N PHE A 438 -11.87 3.44 19.74
CA PHE A 438 -11.88 4.88 19.55
C PHE A 438 -13.08 5.32 18.71
N THR A 439 -13.85 6.27 19.24
CA THR A 439 -14.96 6.91 18.52
C THR A 439 -14.73 8.42 18.54
N GLY A 440 -14.53 8.99 17.36
CA GLY A 440 -14.39 10.44 17.21
C GLY A 440 -15.72 11.17 17.46
N PRO A 441 -15.67 12.45 17.86
CA PRO A 441 -16.87 13.24 18.20
C PRO A 441 -17.86 13.43 17.05
N LEU A 442 -17.42 13.30 15.79
CA LEU A 442 -18.24 13.42 14.59
C LEU A 442 -18.55 12.05 13.95
N ALA A 443 -18.23 10.94 14.62
CA ALA A 443 -18.44 9.60 14.08
C ALA A 443 -19.92 9.24 13.89
N THR A 444 -20.84 9.88 14.62
CA THR A 444 -22.30 9.72 14.49
C THR A 444 -22.93 10.69 13.49
N THR A 445 -22.14 11.57 12.88
CA THR A 445 -22.64 12.37 11.75
C THR A 445 -22.84 11.48 10.53
N TRP A 446 -23.64 11.93 9.57
CA TRP A 446 -23.86 11.19 8.33
C TRP A 446 -22.54 10.79 7.62
N ILE A 447 -21.52 11.65 7.65
CA ILE A 447 -20.19 11.35 7.07
C ILE A 447 -19.51 10.20 7.83
N GLY A 448 -19.54 10.24 9.16
CA GLY A 448 -18.94 9.21 10.01
C GLY A 448 -19.67 7.87 9.91
N GLU A 449 -21.00 7.88 10.01
CA GLU A 449 -21.84 6.68 9.97
C GLU A 449 -21.76 5.95 8.63
N ASN A 450 -21.60 6.68 7.52
CA ASN A 450 -21.44 6.09 6.18
C ASN A 450 -19.98 5.74 5.85
N GLY A 451 -19.03 5.90 6.77
CA GLY A 451 -17.63 5.57 6.52
C GLY A 451 -16.93 6.49 5.50
N LEU A 452 -17.42 7.73 5.33
CA LEU A 452 -16.88 8.71 4.39
C LEU A 452 -15.79 9.61 5.01
N GLY A 453 -15.32 9.29 6.21
CA GLY A 453 -14.28 10.04 6.90
C GLY A 453 -12.99 10.20 6.08
N TRP A 454 -12.57 9.18 5.34
CA TRP A 454 -11.40 9.25 4.45
C TRP A 454 -11.61 10.28 3.32
N ALA A 455 -12.77 10.28 2.65
CA ALA A 455 -13.08 11.23 1.58
C ALA A 455 -13.18 12.66 2.10
N ALA A 456 -13.81 12.85 3.26
CA ALA A 456 -13.85 14.14 3.95
C ALA A 456 -12.43 14.64 4.31
N THR A 457 -11.56 13.73 4.76
CA THR A 457 -10.16 14.04 5.07
C THR A 457 -9.40 14.55 3.84
N ILE A 458 -9.57 13.89 2.68
CA ILE A 458 -8.97 14.36 1.41
C ILE A 458 -9.47 15.77 1.08
N ALA A 459 -10.79 15.96 1.14
CA ALA A 459 -11.41 17.23 0.78
C ALA A 459 -10.93 18.37 1.68
N ILE A 460 -10.86 18.15 3.00
CA ILE A 460 -10.38 19.12 3.98
C ILE A 460 -8.91 19.45 3.73
N ALA A 461 -8.04 18.45 3.57
CA ALA A 461 -6.62 18.66 3.26
C ALA A 461 -6.43 19.48 1.98
N ALA A 462 -7.16 19.12 0.92
CA ALA A 462 -7.09 19.80 -0.37
C ALA A 462 -7.61 21.25 -0.27
N LEU A 463 -8.74 21.49 0.37
CA LEU A 463 -9.32 22.82 0.56
C LEU A 463 -8.39 23.74 1.35
N PHE A 464 -7.91 23.31 2.51
CA PHE A 464 -7.01 24.10 3.32
C PHE A 464 -5.73 24.43 2.57
N PHE A 465 -5.11 23.45 1.91
CA PHE A 465 -3.87 23.71 1.18
C PHE A 465 -4.07 24.58 -0.08
N ALA A 466 -5.24 24.48 -0.72
CA ALA A 466 -5.61 25.30 -1.89
C ALA A 466 -5.88 26.76 -1.51
N VAL A 467 -6.56 27.01 -0.39
CA VAL A 467 -6.93 28.35 0.09
C VAL A 467 -5.75 29.07 0.74
N LEU A 468 -4.86 28.34 1.43
CA LEU A 468 -3.66 28.93 2.02
C LEU A 468 -2.74 29.52 0.93
N PRO A 469 -1.99 30.60 1.24
CA PRO A 469 -1.10 31.25 0.28
C PRO A 469 -0.15 30.24 -0.36
N THR A 470 -0.02 30.31 -1.68
CA THR A 470 0.83 29.37 -2.42
C THR A 470 2.25 29.43 -1.87
N PRO A 471 2.82 28.30 -1.40
CA PRO A 471 4.17 28.26 -0.88
C PRO A 471 5.15 28.76 -1.94
N LYS A 472 6.01 29.71 -1.56
CA LYS A 472 7.10 30.15 -2.40
C LYS A 472 8.28 29.23 -2.14
N GLU A 473 8.67 28.49 -3.16
CA GLU A 473 9.89 27.69 -3.14
C GLU A 473 11.11 28.61 -3.07
N THR A 474 12.15 28.18 -2.37
CA THR A 474 13.39 28.97 -2.24
C THR A 474 14.07 29.05 -3.61
N ALA A 475 14.51 30.23 -4.04
CA ALA A 475 15.36 30.32 -5.22
C ALA A 475 16.60 29.44 -5.00
N PRO A 476 16.97 28.55 -5.93
CA PRO A 476 18.22 27.81 -5.83
C PRO A 476 19.36 28.81 -5.67
N ALA A 477 20.26 28.59 -4.71
CA ALA A 477 21.51 29.33 -4.71
C ALA A 477 22.19 29.05 -6.05
N ALA A 478 22.54 30.10 -6.80
CA ALA A 478 23.22 29.96 -8.07
C ALA A 478 24.42 29.02 -7.88
N GLY A 479 24.48 27.95 -8.69
CA GLY A 479 25.59 27.00 -8.64
C GLY A 479 26.92 27.71 -8.91
N PRO A 480 28.06 27.11 -8.54
CA PRO A 480 29.38 27.73 -8.73
C PRO A 480 29.64 28.18 -10.18
N ASP A 481 29.02 27.54 -11.18
CA ASP A 481 29.17 27.91 -12.60
C ASP A 481 28.54 29.26 -12.96
N ALA A 482 27.41 29.63 -12.35
CA ALA A 482 26.78 30.95 -12.58
C ALA A 482 27.57 32.09 -11.91
N ALA A 483 28.33 31.78 -10.85
CA ALA A 483 29.26 32.73 -10.23
C ALA A 483 30.57 32.87 -11.03
N ALA A 484 30.93 31.87 -11.85
CA ALA A 484 32.07 31.92 -12.75
C ALA A 484 31.76 32.75 -14.02
N GLU A 485 30.57 32.60 -14.61
CA GLU A 485 30.12 33.45 -15.73
C GLU A 485 29.97 34.93 -15.32
N ALA A 486 29.47 35.21 -14.12
CA ALA A 486 29.35 36.58 -13.61
C ALA A 486 30.70 37.25 -13.26
N ARG A 487 31.82 36.51 -13.29
CA ARG A 487 33.17 37.01 -12.98
C ARG A 487 34.05 37.23 -14.21
N GLN A 488 33.55 36.98 -15.43
CA GLN A 488 34.30 37.36 -16.62
C GLN A 488 34.25 38.89 -16.77
N PRO A 489 35.40 39.60 -16.74
CA PRO A 489 35.42 41.00 -17.09
C PRO A 489 34.98 41.13 -18.55
N VAL A 490 34.08 42.05 -18.83
CA VAL A 490 33.80 42.49 -20.20
C VAL A 490 35.12 43.04 -20.75
N GLU A 491 35.76 42.29 -21.65
CA GLU A 491 36.85 42.82 -22.47
C GLU A 491 36.26 43.94 -23.33
N ALA A 492 36.70 45.16 -23.07
CA ALA A 492 36.40 46.31 -23.90
C ALA A 492 37.11 46.14 -25.25
N GLY A 493 36.33 46.03 -26.32
CA GLY A 493 36.75 46.15 -27.71
C GLY A 493 36.06 47.35 -28.35
#